data_AF-A0A920PMV5-F1
#
_entry.id   AF-A0A920PMV5-F1
#
_cell.length_a   1.000
_cell.length_b   1.000
_cell.length_c   1.000
_cell.angle_alpha   90.00
_cell.angle_beta   90.00
_cell.angle_gamma   90.00
#
_symmetry.space_group_name_H-M   'P 1'
#
loop_
_entity.id
_entity.type
_entity.pdbx_description
1 polymer ?
#
loop_
_entity_poly.entity_id
_entity_poly.type
_entity_poly.pdbx_seq_one_letter_code
_entity_poly.pdbx_strand_id
1 'polypeptide(L)'
;MLGCSFDLSILILDFPRQDRCDWDTWQPAVDAIIRAARDTGEPAAVLSTLPENLPEPVAEMFIENGLVPLCGMEHALDAVEAAAMAGVAGPQIPEEPLPGPQPVSGDTVRLQDEWQGKQILASWGIPVPPGQRVQGVDQAVNAAERSAFLWWLKPVSLVSPIKVSAEESS
;
A
#
# COMPACT_ATOMS: atom_id res chain seq x y z
N MET A 1 11.31 23.66 12.51
CA MET A 1 12.33 23.96 13.53
C MET A 1 12.06 22.98 14.65
N LEU A 2 12.97 22.03 14.90
CA LEU A 2 12.83 21.05 16.01
C LEU A 2 13.23 21.72 17.33
N GLY A 3 12.57 21.36 18.42
CA GLY A 3 12.76 21.96 19.74
C GLY A 3 11.80 23.13 20.03
N CYS A 4 10.70 23.23 19.29
CA CYS A 4 9.68 24.28 19.45
C CYS A 4 8.34 23.72 19.93
N SER A 5 8.32 22.48 20.43
CA SER A 5 7.11 21.82 20.95
C SER A 5 6.00 21.67 19.91
N PHE A 6 6.36 21.38 18.66
CA PHE A 6 5.40 20.93 17.66
C PHE A 6 5.07 19.44 17.87
N ASP A 7 3.83 19.04 17.56
CA ASP A 7 3.42 17.63 17.65
C ASP A 7 4.14 16.74 16.62
N LEU A 8 4.60 17.33 15.51
CA LEU A 8 5.42 16.68 14.49
C LEU A 8 6.23 17.72 13.70
N SER A 9 7.52 17.45 13.49
CA SER A 9 8.35 18.18 12.53
C SER A 9 8.67 17.32 11.30
N ILE A 10 8.45 17.86 10.10
CA ILE A 10 8.69 17.13 8.84
C ILE A 10 9.79 17.83 8.05
N LEU A 11 10.80 17.08 7.63
CA LEU A 11 11.79 17.52 6.63
C LEU A 11 11.43 16.93 5.27
N ILE A 12 11.25 17.77 4.25
CA ILE A 12 11.09 17.31 2.87
C ILE A 12 12.47 17.03 2.27
N LEU A 13 12.70 15.81 1.82
CA LEU A 13 13.97 15.36 1.26
C LEU A 13 13.73 14.41 0.07
N ASP A 14 14.10 14.85 -1.12
CA ASP A 14 13.99 14.06 -2.35
C ASP A 14 15.36 13.53 -2.77
N PHE A 15 15.56 12.23 -2.67
CA PHE A 15 16.79 11.60 -3.16
C PHE A 15 16.73 11.44 -4.67
N PRO A 16 17.75 11.91 -5.41
CA PRO A 16 17.83 11.71 -6.84
C PRO A 16 18.16 10.25 -7.14
N ARG A 17 18.00 9.85 -8.40
CA ARG A 17 18.43 8.52 -8.82
C ARG A 17 19.93 8.33 -8.62
N GLN A 18 20.32 7.24 -7.96
CA GLN A 18 21.72 6.90 -7.68
C GLN A 18 22.58 6.71 -8.93
N ASP A 19 21.99 6.30 -10.05
CA ASP A 19 22.71 6.08 -11.32
C ASP A 19 23.17 7.39 -11.98
N ARG A 20 22.72 8.54 -11.49
CA ARG A 20 23.01 9.86 -12.07
C ARG A 20 23.60 10.87 -11.09
N CYS A 21 23.36 10.71 -9.80
CA CYS A 21 23.76 11.67 -8.79
C CYS A 21 24.38 10.99 -7.58
N ASP A 22 25.39 11.64 -7.04
CA ASP A 22 26.01 11.26 -5.78
C ASP A 22 25.14 11.71 -4.60
N TRP A 23 24.85 10.77 -3.72
CA TRP A 23 24.04 10.99 -2.53
C TRP A 23 24.79 11.67 -1.39
N ASP A 24 26.12 11.78 -1.47
CA ASP A 24 26.93 12.49 -0.47
C ASP A 24 26.47 13.94 -0.25
N THR A 25 25.84 14.55 -1.25
CA THR A 25 25.28 15.91 -1.16
C THR A 25 24.04 16.00 -0.24
N TRP A 26 23.34 14.89 -0.03
CA TRP A 26 22.17 14.79 0.85
C TRP A 26 22.54 14.40 2.29
N GLN A 27 23.72 13.80 2.49
CA GLN A 27 24.18 13.34 3.79
C GLN A 27 24.14 14.42 4.88
N PRO A 28 24.52 15.70 4.62
CA PRO A 28 24.41 16.74 5.65
C PRO A 28 22.97 16.97 6.15
N ALA A 29 21.97 16.85 5.25
CA ALA A 29 20.56 17.00 5.64
C ALA A 29 20.08 15.79 6.44
N VAL A 30 20.50 14.58 6.04
CA VAL A 30 20.25 13.32 6.75
C VAL A 30 20.82 13.38 8.17
N ASP A 31 22.09 13.73 8.30
CA ASP A 31 22.77 13.82 9.60
C ASP A 31 22.11 14.89 10.49
N ALA A 32 21.73 16.02 9.90
CA ALA A 32 21.11 17.11 10.64
C ALA A 32 19.75 16.72 11.22
N ILE A 33 18.88 16.05 10.44
CA ILE A 33 17.54 15.67 10.91
C ILE A 33 17.62 14.55 11.96
N ILE A 34 18.49 13.56 11.76
CA ILE A 34 18.74 12.48 12.73
C ILE A 34 19.24 13.08 14.04
N ARG A 35 20.25 13.95 13.96
CA ARG A 35 20.80 14.60 15.14
C ARG A 35 19.75 15.46 15.84
N ALA A 36 18.98 16.27 15.10
CA ALA A 36 17.98 17.13 15.68
C ALA A 36 16.86 16.34 16.38
N ALA A 37 16.37 15.27 15.75
CA ALA A 37 15.39 14.36 16.35
C ALA A 37 15.93 13.74 17.65
N ARG A 38 17.17 13.22 17.61
CA ARG A 38 17.83 12.63 18.79
C ARG A 38 18.06 13.64 19.92
N ASP A 39 18.57 14.83 19.60
CA ASP A 39 18.97 15.83 20.58
C ASP A 39 17.73 16.49 21.25
N THR A 40 16.59 16.55 20.55
CA THR A 40 15.34 17.15 21.07
C THR A 40 14.37 16.13 21.65
N GLY A 41 14.39 14.89 21.17
CA GLY A 41 13.39 13.87 21.50
C GLY A 41 11.98 14.19 20.98
N GLU A 42 11.84 15.21 20.12
CA GLU A 42 10.54 15.56 19.52
C GLU A 42 10.22 14.65 18.33
N PRO A 43 8.93 14.36 18.06
CA PRO A 43 8.53 13.57 16.91
C PRO A 43 8.98 14.22 15.59
N ALA A 44 9.68 13.43 14.77
CA ALA A 44 10.23 13.87 13.50
C ALA A 44 9.95 12.86 12.37
N ALA A 45 9.72 13.38 11.18
CA ALA A 45 9.53 12.60 9.97
C ALA A 45 10.33 13.18 8.81
N VAL A 46 10.62 12.33 7.81
CA VAL A 46 11.20 12.73 6.53
C VAL A 46 10.17 12.41 5.44
N LEU A 47 9.93 13.37 4.55
CA LEU A 47 8.93 13.26 3.49
C LEU A 47 9.60 13.37 2.13
N SER A 48 9.27 12.48 1.20
CA SER A 48 9.57 12.68 -0.21
C SER A 48 8.34 13.18 -0.97
N THR A 49 8.55 14.00 -2.00
CA THR A 49 7.45 14.51 -2.82
C THR A 49 6.82 13.39 -3.64
N LEU A 50 7.65 12.50 -4.17
CA LEU A 50 7.26 11.28 -4.87
C LEU A 50 7.76 10.03 -4.13
N PRO A 51 7.02 8.92 -4.12
CA PRO A 51 7.43 7.69 -3.44
C PRO A 51 8.79 7.16 -3.92
N GLU A 52 9.11 7.32 -5.21
CA GLU A 52 10.35 6.84 -5.81
C GLU A 52 11.59 7.62 -5.35
N ASN A 53 11.40 8.81 -4.78
CA ASN A 53 12.47 9.67 -4.29
C ASN A 53 12.91 9.32 -2.85
N LEU A 54 12.37 8.28 -2.23
CA LEU A 54 12.83 7.75 -0.95
C LEU A 54 13.02 6.23 -1.04
N PRO A 55 14.16 5.76 -1.55
CA PRO A 55 14.41 4.34 -1.72
C PRO A 55 14.39 3.58 -0.39
N GLU A 56 13.96 2.32 -0.45
CA GLU A 56 13.75 1.45 0.72
C GLU A 56 14.96 1.41 1.69
N PRO A 57 16.22 1.27 1.26
CA PRO A 57 17.35 1.27 2.21
C PRO A 57 17.51 2.58 2.99
N VAL A 58 17.08 3.70 2.41
CA VAL A 58 17.11 5.02 3.08
C VAL A 58 15.95 5.14 4.06
N ALA A 59 14.76 4.65 3.67
CA ALA A 59 13.60 4.61 4.54
C ALA A 59 13.87 3.73 5.79
N GLU A 60 14.47 2.54 5.60
CA GLU A 60 14.90 1.65 6.68
C GLU A 60 15.87 2.36 7.63
N MET A 61 16.88 3.05 7.09
CA MET A 61 17.84 3.82 7.88
C MET A 61 17.15 4.90 8.73
N PHE A 62 16.15 5.62 8.18
CA PHE A 62 15.39 6.59 8.97
C PHE A 62 14.60 5.94 10.10
N ILE A 63 13.97 4.80 9.85
CA ILE A 63 13.24 4.03 10.87
C ILE A 63 14.17 3.58 11.99
N GLU A 64 15.35 3.06 11.65
CA GLU A 64 16.37 2.66 12.63
C GLU A 64 16.83 3.84 13.51
N ASN A 65 16.79 5.06 12.98
CA ASN A 65 17.10 6.29 13.70
C ASN A 65 15.89 6.94 14.38
N GLY A 66 14.73 6.28 14.41
CA GLY A 66 13.53 6.75 15.09
C GLY A 66 12.76 7.84 14.34
N LEU A 67 12.99 8.00 13.04
CA LEU A 67 12.23 8.90 12.17
C LEU A 67 11.25 8.13 11.30
N VAL A 68 10.10 8.74 11.02
CA VAL A 68 9.08 8.16 10.12
C VAL A 68 9.35 8.59 8.67
N PRO A 69 9.60 7.66 7.74
CA PRO A 69 9.64 7.96 6.32
C PRO A 69 8.22 8.06 5.73
N LEU A 70 7.91 9.19 5.10
CA LEU A 70 6.62 9.48 4.46
C LEU A 70 6.84 9.58 2.93
N CYS A 71 6.43 8.54 2.21
CA CYS A 71 6.70 8.38 0.78
C CYS A 71 5.57 8.96 -0.08
N GLY A 72 5.66 10.25 -0.42
CA GLY A 72 4.66 10.96 -1.23
C GLY A 72 3.79 11.92 -0.42
N MET A 73 3.57 13.13 -0.95
CA MET A 73 2.97 14.24 -0.20
C MET A 73 1.51 14.02 0.19
N GLU A 74 0.69 13.48 -0.70
CA GLU A 74 -0.74 13.27 -0.46
C GLU A 74 -0.95 12.28 0.71
N HIS A 75 -0.40 11.08 0.59
CA HIS A 75 -0.49 10.05 1.62
C HIS A 75 0.19 10.46 2.93
N ALA A 76 1.23 11.27 2.88
CA ALA A 76 1.85 11.80 4.07
C ALA A 76 0.90 12.69 4.89
N LEU A 77 0.15 13.57 4.21
CA LEU A 77 -0.81 14.44 4.89
C LEU A 77 -1.98 13.65 5.45
N ASP A 78 -2.51 12.67 4.70
CA ASP A 78 -3.55 11.75 5.18
C ASP A 78 -3.08 11.00 6.44
N ALA A 79 -1.83 10.51 6.44
CA ALA A 79 -1.25 9.80 7.58
C ALA A 79 -1.07 10.71 8.79
N VAL A 80 -0.63 11.96 8.60
CA VAL A 80 -0.47 12.94 9.67
C VAL A 80 -1.82 13.32 10.27
N GLU A 81 -2.84 13.54 9.45
CA GLU A 81 -4.20 13.79 9.92
C GLU A 81 -4.72 12.60 10.73
N ALA A 82 -4.61 11.39 10.19
CA ALA A 82 -5.03 10.17 10.88
C ALA A 82 -4.29 9.98 12.22
N ALA A 83 -2.98 10.25 12.26
CA ALA A 83 -2.18 10.18 13.49
C ALA A 83 -2.62 11.23 14.52
N ALA A 84 -2.90 12.46 14.08
CA ALA A 84 -3.42 13.51 14.97
C ALA A 84 -4.79 13.14 15.54
N MET A 85 -5.70 12.62 14.70
CA MET A 85 -7.02 12.14 15.14
C MET A 85 -6.90 10.97 16.13
N ALA A 86 -6.03 10.01 15.84
CA ALA A 86 -5.77 8.88 16.74
C ALA A 86 -5.18 9.34 18.08
N GLY A 87 -4.28 10.33 18.06
CA GLY A 87 -3.73 10.94 19.28
C GLY A 87 -4.80 11.58 20.16
N VAL A 88 -5.79 12.25 19.56
CA VAL A 88 -6.94 12.83 20.30
C VAL A 88 -7.88 11.75 20.83
N ALA A 89 -8.16 10.71 20.04
CA ALA A 89 -9.02 9.60 20.45
C ALA A 89 -8.40 8.73 21.56
N GLY A 90 -7.08 8.81 21.75
CA GLY A 90 -6.29 7.94 22.61
C GLY A 90 -6.09 6.55 22.01
N PRO A 91 -5.25 5.69 22.61
CA PRO A 91 -5.05 4.33 22.13
C PRO A 91 -6.36 3.54 22.22
N GLN A 92 -7.08 3.44 21.10
CA GLN A 92 -8.16 2.48 20.92
C GLN A 92 -7.62 1.16 20.36
N ILE A 93 -6.53 0.68 20.96
CA ILE A 93 -6.01 -0.65 20.66
C ILE A 93 -6.95 -1.61 21.39
N PRO A 94 -7.72 -2.45 20.66
CA PRO A 94 -8.49 -3.49 21.32
C PRO A 94 -7.55 -4.32 22.20
N GLU A 95 -7.89 -4.51 23.48
CA GLU A 95 -7.04 -5.26 24.42
C GLU A 95 -6.74 -6.68 23.92
N GLU A 96 -7.64 -7.23 23.09
CA GLU A 96 -7.47 -8.50 22.41
C GLU A 96 -7.08 -8.29 20.94
N PRO A 97 -6.00 -8.93 20.46
CA PRO A 97 -5.70 -8.95 19.04
C PRO A 97 -6.89 -9.55 18.28
N LEU A 98 -7.18 -9.00 17.10
CA LEU A 98 -8.11 -9.64 16.18
C LEU A 98 -7.69 -11.10 15.99
N PRO A 99 -8.62 -12.06 16.00
CA PRO A 99 -8.28 -13.45 15.82
C PRO A 99 -7.52 -13.59 14.50
N GLY A 100 -6.24 -13.97 14.60
CA GLY A 100 -5.42 -14.24 13.45
C GLY A 100 -5.99 -15.41 12.62
N PRO A 101 -5.51 -15.61 11.39
CA PRO A 101 -5.92 -16.75 10.58
C PRO A 101 -5.70 -18.04 11.38
N GLN A 102 -6.80 -18.74 11.67
CA GLN A 102 -6.74 -20.03 12.35
C GLN A 102 -6.17 -21.07 11.39
N PRO A 103 -5.30 -21.98 11.86
CA PRO A 103 -4.89 -23.13 11.07
C PRO A 103 -6.13 -23.86 10.58
N VAL A 104 -6.27 -23.99 9.26
CA VAL A 104 -7.38 -24.74 8.67
C VAL A 104 -7.22 -26.20 9.12
N SER A 105 -8.06 -26.62 10.05
CA SER A 105 -8.08 -27.99 10.58
C SER A 105 -9.01 -28.83 9.71
N GLY A 106 -8.45 -29.55 8.74
CA GLY A 106 -9.18 -30.47 7.87
C GLY A 106 -8.38 -30.92 6.66
N ASP A 107 -8.58 -32.15 6.21
CA ASP A 107 -7.77 -32.84 5.17
C ASP A 107 -7.91 -32.28 3.74
N THR A 108 -8.58 -31.14 3.53
CA THR A 108 -8.77 -30.58 2.18
C THR A 108 -8.71 -29.06 2.14
N VAL A 109 -7.50 -28.50 2.23
CA VAL A 109 -7.25 -27.17 1.69
C VAL A 109 -7.42 -27.24 0.18
N ARG A 110 -8.55 -26.71 -0.33
CA ARG A 110 -8.76 -26.55 -1.77
C ARG A 110 -8.33 -25.16 -2.17
N LEU A 111 -7.28 -25.08 -2.97
CA LEU A 111 -6.92 -23.83 -3.64
C LEU A 111 -8.08 -23.43 -4.56
N GLN A 112 -8.77 -22.35 -4.22
CA GLN A 112 -9.80 -21.76 -5.07
C GLN A 112 -9.12 -20.81 -6.03
N ASP A 113 -9.46 -20.92 -7.31
CA ASP A 113 -9.06 -19.92 -8.28
C ASP A 113 -9.87 -18.62 -8.11
N GLU A 114 -9.41 -17.53 -8.71
CA GLU A 114 -10.07 -16.22 -8.57
C GLU A 114 -11.55 -16.26 -9.00
N TRP A 115 -11.89 -17.06 -10.01
CA TRP A 115 -13.26 -17.20 -10.46
C TRP A 115 -14.12 -17.84 -9.38
N GLN A 116 -13.68 -18.98 -8.85
CA GLN A 116 -14.35 -19.69 -7.77
C GLN A 116 -14.49 -18.82 -6.52
N GLY A 117 -13.43 -18.09 -6.14
CA GLY A 117 -13.47 -17.15 -5.03
C GLY A 117 -14.55 -16.08 -5.19
N LYS A 118 -14.67 -15.48 -6.38
CA LYS A 118 -15.72 -14.49 -6.67
C LYS A 118 -17.13 -15.10 -6.65
N GLN A 119 -17.30 -16.33 -7.12
CA GLN A 119 -18.60 -17.03 -7.02
C GLN A 119 -19.00 -17.31 -5.57
N ILE A 120 -18.03 -17.68 -4.73
CA ILE A 120 -18.26 -17.84 -3.29
C ILE A 120 -18.70 -16.51 -2.68
N LEU A 121 -17.92 -15.43 -2.88
CA LEU A 121 -18.26 -14.10 -2.35
C LEU A 121 -19.67 -13.65 -2.79
N ALA A 122 -20.01 -13.80 -4.07
CA ALA A 122 -21.34 -13.49 -4.60
C ALA A 122 -22.45 -14.28 -3.92
N SER A 123 -22.22 -15.57 -3.61
CA SER A 123 -23.19 -16.42 -2.91
C SER A 123 -23.48 -15.94 -1.47
N TRP A 124 -22.56 -15.18 -0.87
CA TRP A 124 -22.73 -14.52 0.43
C TRP A 124 -23.27 -13.08 0.32
N GLY A 125 -23.66 -12.64 -0.87
CA GLY A 125 -24.18 -11.29 -1.12
C GLY A 125 -23.11 -10.20 -1.16
N ILE A 126 -21.82 -10.58 -1.16
CA ILE A 126 -20.72 -9.62 -1.31
C ILE A 126 -20.65 -9.21 -2.79
N PRO A 127 -20.73 -7.91 -3.11
CA PRO A 127 -20.65 -7.43 -4.49
C PRO A 127 -19.33 -7.87 -5.13
N VAL A 128 -19.41 -8.48 -6.31
CA VAL A 128 -18.25 -8.82 -7.13
C VAL A 128 -18.44 -8.26 -8.54
N PRO A 129 -17.37 -7.79 -9.20
CA PRO A 129 -17.49 -7.29 -10.57
C PRO A 129 -18.03 -8.37 -11.51
N PRO A 130 -18.94 -8.01 -12.44
CA PRO A 130 -19.43 -8.93 -13.44
C PRO A 130 -18.28 -9.44 -14.30
N GLY A 131 -18.35 -10.72 -14.67
CA GLY A 131 -17.33 -11.32 -15.52
C GLY A 131 -17.66 -12.74 -15.88
N GLN A 132 -16.88 -13.28 -16.81
CA GLN A 132 -17.08 -14.61 -17.36
C GLN A 132 -15.74 -15.35 -17.47
N ARG A 133 -15.72 -16.62 -17.06
CA ARG A 133 -14.61 -17.54 -17.33
C ARG A 133 -14.74 -18.09 -18.74
N VAL A 134 -13.68 -18.00 -19.52
CA VAL A 134 -13.62 -18.43 -20.91
C VAL A 134 -12.41 -19.35 -21.14
N GLN A 135 -12.56 -20.28 -22.08
CA GLN A 135 -11.47 -21.17 -22.51
C GLN A 135 -11.11 -20.86 -23.96
N GLY A 136 -10.02 -20.12 -24.15
CA GLY A 136 -9.48 -19.77 -25.46
C GLY A 136 -9.90 -18.39 -25.97
N VAL A 137 -9.18 -17.94 -27.00
CA VAL A 137 -9.30 -16.58 -27.55
C VAL A 137 -10.68 -16.33 -28.15
N ASP A 138 -11.21 -17.29 -28.92
CA ASP A 138 -12.51 -17.12 -29.59
C ASP A 138 -13.65 -16.90 -28.58
N GLN A 139 -13.61 -17.58 -27.43
CA GLN A 139 -14.60 -17.38 -26.36
C GLN A 139 -14.43 -16.03 -25.67
N ALA A 140 -13.18 -15.56 -25.50
CA ALA A 140 -12.91 -14.24 -24.93
C ALA A 140 -13.43 -13.12 -25.84
N VAL A 141 -13.20 -13.23 -27.15
CA VAL A 141 -13.71 -12.28 -28.15
C VAL A 141 -15.23 -12.26 -28.16
N ASN A 142 -15.87 -13.44 -28.24
CA ASN A 142 -17.33 -13.54 -28.19
C ASN A 142 -17.93 -12.97 -26.89
N ALA A 143 -17.27 -13.16 -25.75
CA ALA A 143 -17.71 -12.58 -24.48
C ALA A 143 -17.59 -11.06 -24.51
N ALA A 144 -16.48 -10.54 -25.04
CA ALA A 144 -16.24 -9.10 -25.13
C ALA A 144 -17.24 -8.39 -26.07
N GLU A 145 -17.54 -8.98 -27.23
CA GLU A 145 -18.47 -8.43 -28.22
C GLU A 145 -19.92 -8.32 -27.71
N ARG A 146 -20.29 -9.12 -26.71
CA ARG A 146 -21.65 -9.15 -26.14
C ARG A 146 -21.90 -8.11 -25.06
N SER A 147 -20.95 -7.24 -24.75
CA SER A 147 -21.16 -6.18 -23.75
C SER A 147 -20.70 -4.81 -24.20
N ALA A 148 -21.36 -3.79 -23.69
CA ALA A 148 -21.16 -2.39 -24.04
C ALA A 148 -20.03 -1.69 -23.26
N PHE A 149 -19.19 -2.45 -22.53
CA PHE A 149 -18.22 -1.91 -21.56
C PHE A 149 -16.78 -2.27 -21.93
N LEU A 150 -15.83 -1.57 -21.30
CA LEU A 150 -14.41 -1.89 -21.38
C LEU A 150 -14.11 -3.16 -20.56
N TRP A 151 -13.23 -4.00 -21.10
CA TRP A 151 -12.93 -5.31 -20.55
C TRP A 151 -11.45 -5.47 -20.20
N TRP A 152 -11.21 -6.23 -19.13
CA TRP A 152 -9.87 -6.64 -18.70
C TRP A 152 -9.77 -8.16 -18.70
N LEU A 153 -8.66 -8.68 -19.23
CA LEU A 153 -8.36 -10.11 -19.24
C LEU A 153 -7.43 -10.46 -18.09
N LYS A 154 -7.79 -11.50 -17.32
CA LYS A 154 -6.95 -12.02 -16.23
C LYS A 154 -6.82 -13.54 -16.29
N PRO A 155 -5.59 -14.10 -16.25
CA PRO A 155 -5.40 -15.54 -16.21
C PRO A 155 -5.86 -16.13 -14.88
N VAL A 156 -6.56 -17.26 -14.93
CA VAL A 156 -7.11 -17.97 -13.77
C VAL A 156 -6.30 -19.25 -13.56
N SER A 157 -5.13 -19.15 -12.91
CA SER A 157 -4.16 -20.24 -12.62
C SER A 157 -3.19 -20.64 -13.76
N LEU A 158 -2.04 -21.23 -13.36
CA LEU A 158 -0.92 -21.71 -14.21
C LEU A 158 -1.28 -22.92 -15.10
N VAL A 159 -2.52 -23.42 -15.02
CA VAL A 159 -3.06 -24.51 -15.85
C VAL A 159 -4.38 -24.04 -16.52
N SER A 160 -4.25 -22.97 -17.31
CA SER A 160 -5.14 -22.41 -18.36
C SER A 160 -6.66 -22.54 -18.19
N PRO A 161 -7.32 -21.47 -17.71
CA PRO A 161 -8.23 -20.64 -18.52
C PRO A 161 -8.08 -19.12 -18.29
N ILE A 162 -8.68 -18.31 -19.17
CA ILE A 162 -8.66 -16.83 -19.15
C ILE A 162 -10.01 -16.32 -18.64
N LYS A 163 -10.05 -15.23 -17.86
CA LYS A 163 -11.28 -14.54 -17.46
C LYS A 163 -11.36 -13.18 -18.11
N VAL A 164 -12.58 -12.79 -18.52
CA VAL A 164 -12.91 -11.41 -18.92
C VAL A 164 -13.72 -10.77 -17.79
N SER A 165 -13.33 -9.59 -17.31
CA SER A 165 -14.07 -8.80 -16.31
C SER A 165 -14.38 -7.41 -16.87
N ALA A 166 -15.57 -6.89 -16.59
CA ALA A 166 -15.95 -5.53 -16.98
C ALA A 166 -15.77 -4.57 -15.80
N GLU A 167 -15.47 -3.31 -16.10
CA GLU A 167 -15.44 -2.23 -15.13
C GLU A 167 -16.58 -1.25 -15.46
N GLU A 168 -17.42 -0.96 -14.47
CA GLU A 168 -18.46 0.06 -14.60
C GLU A 168 -17.81 1.43 -14.31
N SER A 169 -17.79 2.31 -15.32
CA SER A 169 -17.47 3.71 -15.10
C SER A 169 -18.55 4.33 -14.22
N SER A 170 -18.18 4.68 -12.99
CA SER A 170 -18.97 5.62 -12.18
C SER A 170 -18.90 7.03 -12.76
#